data_AF-A0A7C5GK97-F1
#
_entry.id   AF-A0A7C5GK97-F1
#
_cell.length_a   1.000
_cell.length_b   1.000
_cell.length_c   1.000
_cell.angle_alpha   90.00
_cell.angle_beta   90.00
_cell.angle_gamma   90.00
#
_symmetry.space_group_name_H-M   'P 1'
#
loop_
_entity.id
_entity.type
_entity.pdbx_description
1 polymer ?
#
loop_
_entity_poly.entity_id
_entity_poly.type
_entity_poly.pdbx_seq_one_letter_code
_entity_poly.pdbx_strand_id
1 'polypeptide(L)'
;MKTLLAITILLFLSACTHNKKLSKEEKAFKYTPAGVLVPSNSGRGRVGDNYIYAPNIRFPIEEAPAYINSQVYGVGGMHGKRGSLCSKENYQYPWHDNYCEKRPWGMPMCPSGKGHQGVDIRGATCEDKKYHAVAVEDGVISYIGKYSVSLRGKTGRTYRYLHLDFKTLQVRRGQRVRRGQRIGLVSNNFGNTKTTIHLHFDVKETIVVNGYSQKVFVPIYSSLVDAYKRLLKGKP
;
A
#
# COMPACT_ATOMS: atom_id res chain seq x y z
N MET A 1 5.10 -67.82 31.23
CA MET A 1 4.38 -67.26 30.07
C MET A 1 3.62 -66.02 30.54
N LYS A 2 4.10 -64.81 30.22
CA LYS A 2 3.39 -63.55 30.48
C LYS A 2 3.19 -62.86 29.13
N THR A 3 1.94 -62.79 28.70
CA THR A 3 1.54 -62.22 27.41
C THR A 3 1.51 -60.70 27.55
N LEU A 4 2.35 -59.99 26.80
CA LEU A 4 2.36 -58.52 26.73
C LEU A 4 1.34 -58.09 25.66
N LEU A 5 0.27 -57.41 26.07
CA LEU A 5 -0.72 -56.85 25.16
C LEU A 5 -0.24 -55.45 24.72
N ALA A 6 0.24 -55.32 23.50
CA ALA A 6 0.59 -54.03 22.91
C ALA A 6 -0.70 -53.31 22.44
N ILE A 7 -1.06 -52.22 23.12
CA ILE A 7 -2.18 -51.36 22.73
C ILE A 7 -1.64 -50.29 21.78
N THR A 8 -1.94 -50.43 20.49
CA THR A 8 -1.64 -49.43 19.46
C THR A 8 -2.67 -48.31 19.55
N ILE A 9 -2.29 -47.17 20.12
CA ILE A 9 -3.13 -45.97 20.15
C ILE A 9 -3.06 -45.30 18.77
N LEU A 10 -4.13 -45.46 17.97
CA LEU A 10 -4.30 -44.73 16.71
C LEU A 10 -4.71 -43.28 17.04
N LEU A 11 -3.77 -42.34 16.98
CA LEU A 11 -4.08 -40.90 17.03
C LEU A 11 -4.74 -40.47 15.72
N PHE A 12 -6.07 -40.32 15.74
CA PHE A 12 -6.80 -39.61 14.69
C PHE A 12 -6.45 -38.12 14.75
N LEU A 13 -5.54 -37.68 13.88
CA LEU A 13 -5.36 -36.27 13.55
C LEU A 13 -6.62 -35.78 12.83
N SER A 14 -7.58 -35.26 13.58
CA SER A 14 -8.70 -34.51 13.02
C SER A 14 -8.15 -33.24 12.38
N ALA A 15 -8.07 -33.24 11.05
CA ALA A 15 -7.79 -32.04 10.29
C ALA A 15 -8.97 -31.07 10.50
N CYS A 16 -8.83 -30.13 11.44
CA CYS A 16 -9.75 -29.01 11.59
C CYS A 16 -9.78 -28.21 10.28
N THR A 17 -10.71 -28.55 9.39
CA THR A 17 -11.08 -27.72 8.26
C THR A 17 -11.85 -26.51 8.79
N HIS A 18 -11.12 -25.52 9.30
CA HIS A 18 -11.69 -24.22 9.63
C HIS A 18 -12.24 -23.58 8.36
N ASN A 19 -13.54 -23.74 8.15
CA ASN A 19 -14.32 -23.05 7.14
C ASN A 19 -14.37 -21.56 7.54
N LYS A 20 -13.28 -20.83 7.31
CA LYS A 20 -13.11 -19.46 7.80
C LYS A 20 -14.04 -18.54 7.01
N LYS A 21 -15.16 -18.15 7.63
CA LYS A 21 -16.12 -17.19 7.07
C LYS A 21 -15.41 -15.88 6.74
N LEU A 22 -15.47 -15.44 5.49
CA LEU A 22 -14.89 -14.16 5.04
C LEU A 22 -15.45 -13.00 5.86
N SER A 23 -14.59 -12.04 6.23
CA SER A 23 -15.01 -10.81 6.91
C SER A 23 -15.94 -9.97 6.03
N LYS A 24 -16.69 -9.03 6.63
CA LYS A 24 -17.58 -8.13 5.87
C LYS A 24 -16.77 -7.32 4.85
N GLU A 25 -15.58 -6.86 5.26
CA GLU A 25 -14.64 -6.09 4.48
C GLU A 25 -14.09 -6.94 3.32
N GLU A 26 -13.76 -8.22 3.55
CA GLU A 26 -13.32 -9.13 2.50
C GLU A 26 -14.39 -9.34 1.42
N LYS A 27 -15.66 -9.45 1.81
CA LYS A 27 -16.78 -9.57 0.86
C LYS A 27 -17.03 -8.29 0.06
N ALA A 28 -16.88 -7.14 0.72
CA ALA A 28 -17.11 -5.83 0.13
C ALA A 28 -15.97 -5.39 -0.80
N PHE A 29 -14.75 -5.88 -0.59
CA PHE A 29 -13.58 -5.42 -1.32
C PHE A 29 -13.71 -5.63 -2.83
N LYS A 30 -13.70 -4.52 -3.57
CA LYS A 30 -13.63 -4.46 -5.03
C LYS A 30 -12.50 -3.52 -5.45
N TYR A 31 -11.93 -3.77 -6.61
CA TYR A 31 -10.87 -2.96 -7.19
C TYR A 31 -10.91 -3.11 -8.71
N THR A 32 -10.52 -2.08 -9.46
CA THR A 32 -10.36 -2.17 -10.92
C THR A 32 -9.01 -2.79 -11.29
N PRO A 33 -8.86 -3.35 -12.50
CA PRO A 33 -7.57 -3.80 -13.01
C PRO A 33 -6.47 -2.73 -12.90
N ALA A 34 -5.20 -3.16 -12.83
CA ALA A 34 -4.06 -2.27 -12.74
C ALA A 34 -3.98 -1.29 -13.93
N GLY A 35 -3.56 -0.06 -13.66
CA GLY A 35 -3.48 1.01 -14.66
C GLY A 35 -4.82 1.62 -15.09
N VAL A 36 -5.96 1.14 -14.58
CA VAL A 36 -7.25 1.80 -14.78
C VAL A 36 -7.33 3.03 -13.86
N LEU A 37 -7.20 4.21 -14.46
CA LEU A 37 -7.27 5.50 -13.76
C LEU A 37 -8.67 6.09 -13.85
N VAL A 38 -9.12 6.70 -12.77
CA VAL A 38 -10.45 7.34 -12.68
C VAL A 38 -10.31 8.76 -12.17
N PRO A 39 -10.91 9.76 -12.85
CA PRO A 39 -11.60 9.68 -14.14
C PRO A 39 -10.65 9.33 -15.29
N SER A 40 -11.19 8.89 -16.44
CA SER A 40 -10.38 8.44 -17.58
C SER A 40 -9.46 9.51 -18.17
N ASN A 41 -9.74 10.80 -17.93
CA ASN A 41 -8.90 11.92 -18.35
C ASN A 41 -7.75 12.25 -17.36
N SER A 42 -7.64 11.54 -16.24
CA SER A 42 -6.61 11.73 -15.20
C SER A 42 -5.19 11.32 -15.63
N GLY A 43 -5.06 10.57 -16.73
CA GLY A 43 -3.76 10.15 -17.26
C GLY A 43 -3.87 8.90 -18.13
N ARG A 44 -2.71 8.30 -18.42
CA ARG A 44 -2.64 6.99 -19.08
C ARG A 44 -1.89 6.04 -18.14
N GLY A 45 -2.64 5.17 -17.47
CA GLY A 45 -2.06 4.15 -16.59
C GLY A 45 -1.51 2.97 -17.39
N ARG A 46 -0.80 2.08 -16.69
CA ARG A 46 -0.22 0.85 -17.27
C ARG A 46 -1.25 -0.27 -17.33
N VAL A 47 -2.27 -0.10 -18.17
CA VAL A 47 -3.36 -1.07 -18.29
C VAL A 47 -2.81 -2.46 -18.65
N GLY A 48 -3.20 -3.48 -17.88
CA GLY A 48 -2.78 -4.86 -18.08
C GLY A 48 -1.48 -5.25 -17.35
N ASP A 49 -0.77 -4.31 -16.73
CA ASP A 49 0.41 -4.59 -15.92
C ASP A 49 0.03 -5.14 -14.53
N ASN A 50 -0.33 -6.41 -14.51
CA ASN A 50 -0.70 -7.12 -13.29
C ASN A 50 0.53 -7.69 -12.54
N TYR A 51 1.74 -7.29 -12.92
CA TYR A 51 2.96 -7.82 -12.30
C TYR A 51 3.04 -7.40 -10.82
N ILE A 52 3.44 -8.35 -9.96
CA ILE A 52 3.62 -8.12 -8.54
C ILE A 52 5.08 -7.71 -8.29
N TYR A 53 5.36 -6.41 -8.41
CA TYR A 53 6.70 -5.85 -8.23
C TYR A 53 7.25 -6.02 -6.81
N ALA A 54 6.40 -5.99 -5.78
CA ALA A 54 6.82 -6.23 -4.39
C ALA A 54 6.01 -7.37 -3.77
N PRO A 55 6.33 -8.64 -4.07
CA PRO A 55 5.61 -9.78 -3.52
C PRO A 55 5.83 -9.89 -2.01
N ASN A 56 4.84 -10.44 -1.31
CA ASN A 56 4.88 -10.72 0.13
C ASN A 56 5.09 -9.50 1.05
N ILE A 57 4.96 -8.28 0.53
CA ILE A 57 4.88 -7.10 1.39
C ILE A 57 3.60 -7.16 2.22
N ARG A 58 3.65 -6.55 3.39
CA ARG A 58 2.48 -6.18 4.16
C ARG A 58 1.84 -4.91 3.56
N PHE A 59 0.52 -4.79 3.68
CA PHE A 59 -0.17 -3.55 3.32
C PHE A 59 0.28 -2.37 4.22
N PRO A 60 0.59 -1.18 3.67
CA PRO A 60 1.27 -0.12 4.42
C PRO A 60 0.39 0.61 5.44
N ILE A 61 -0.94 0.46 5.39
CA ILE A 61 -1.85 0.90 6.47
C ILE A 61 -2.08 -0.28 7.41
N GLU A 62 -2.06 -0.02 8.72
CA GLU A 62 -2.13 -1.07 9.74
C GLU A 62 -3.41 -1.90 9.68
N GLU A 63 -4.55 -1.25 9.45
CA GLU A 63 -5.87 -1.87 9.57
C GLU A 63 -6.75 -1.56 8.35
N ALA A 64 -7.68 -2.48 8.07
CA ALA A 64 -8.77 -2.25 7.13
C ALA A 64 -9.96 -1.57 7.84
N PRO A 65 -10.79 -0.79 7.12
CA PRO A 65 -10.70 -0.53 5.69
C PRO A 65 -9.68 0.56 5.32
N ALA A 66 -9.18 0.48 4.09
CA ALA A 66 -8.39 1.53 3.45
C ALA A 66 -8.92 1.79 2.03
N TYR A 67 -8.59 2.94 1.45
CA TYR A 67 -9.09 3.35 0.14
C TYR A 67 -8.01 3.88 -0.79
N ILE A 68 -7.75 3.16 -1.88
CA ILE A 68 -6.86 3.61 -2.95
C ILE A 68 -7.68 4.33 -4.02
N ASN A 69 -7.46 5.63 -4.13
CA ASN A 69 -8.06 6.49 -5.14
C ASN A 69 -7.31 7.81 -5.27
N SER A 70 -7.63 8.56 -6.33
CA SER A 70 -6.99 9.83 -6.63
C SER A 70 -7.21 10.88 -5.53
N GLN A 71 -6.13 11.58 -5.15
CA GLN A 71 -6.20 12.79 -4.31
C GLN A 71 -6.41 14.06 -5.13
N VAL A 72 -6.04 14.03 -6.42
CA VAL A 72 -6.07 15.20 -7.31
C VAL A 72 -7.35 15.23 -8.14
N TYR A 73 -7.83 14.08 -8.60
CA TYR A 73 -9.02 13.95 -9.43
C TYR A 73 -10.25 13.40 -8.69
N GLY A 74 -10.08 12.95 -7.45
CA GLY A 74 -11.19 12.59 -6.57
C GLY A 74 -12.02 13.80 -6.11
N VAL A 75 -13.13 13.58 -5.43
CA VAL A 75 -14.01 14.67 -4.97
C VAL A 75 -13.23 15.59 -4.01
N GLY A 76 -13.29 16.90 -4.26
CA GLY A 76 -12.53 17.90 -3.51
C GLY A 76 -11.05 18.02 -3.89
N GLY A 77 -10.57 17.20 -4.82
CA GLY A 77 -9.24 17.35 -5.42
C GLY A 77 -9.18 18.50 -6.42
N MET A 78 -7.97 18.99 -6.68
CA MET A 78 -7.69 20.15 -7.55
C MET A 78 -8.27 20.04 -8.98
N HIS A 79 -8.38 18.83 -9.51
CA HIS A 79 -8.93 18.54 -10.84
C HIS A 79 -10.18 17.64 -10.79
N GLY A 80 -10.70 17.39 -9.59
CA GLY A 80 -11.87 16.55 -9.40
C GLY A 80 -13.17 17.34 -9.36
N LYS A 81 -14.27 16.62 -9.12
CA LYS A 81 -15.57 17.24 -8.84
C LYS A 81 -15.46 18.13 -7.59
N ARG A 82 -16.09 19.31 -7.64
CA ARG A 82 -16.22 20.19 -6.46
C ARG A 82 -16.84 19.41 -5.29
N GLY A 83 -16.29 19.58 -4.09
CA GLY A 83 -16.75 18.93 -2.88
C GLY A 83 -15.68 18.92 -1.80
N SER A 84 -15.91 18.14 -0.74
CA SER A 84 -14.94 17.95 0.33
C SER A 84 -14.02 16.77 0.03
N LEU A 85 -12.76 16.87 0.41
CA LEU A 85 -11.82 15.73 0.43
C LEU A 85 -12.32 14.58 1.34
N CYS A 86 -13.21 14.89 2.29
CA CYS A 86 -13.86 13.95 3.19
C CYS A 86 -15.18 13.39 2.67
N SER A 87 -15.52 13.63 1.40
CA SER A 87 -16.70 13.07 0.73
C SER A 87 -16.72 11.54 0.85
N LYS A 88 -17.90 10.96 1.12
CA LYS A 88 -18.09 9.50 1.27
C LYS A 88 -17.63 8.74 0.02
N GLU A 89 -17.74 9.38 -1.14
CA GLU A 89 -17.31 8.85 -2.44
C GLU A 89 -15.80 8.59 -2.52
N ASN A 90 -15.00 9.22 -1.66
CA ASN A 90 -13.56 8.94 -1.51
C ASN A 90 -13.28 7.76 -0.55
N TYR A 91 -14.27 7.21 0.14
CA TYR A 91 -14.13 6.14 1.15
C TYR A 91 -15.01 4.94 0.82
N GLN A 92 -14.95 4.50 -0.45
CA GLN A 92 -15.72 3.38 -0.95
C GLN A 92 -14.90 2.51 -1.93
N TYR A 93 -15.36 1.28 -2.13
CA TYR A 93 -14.92 0.42 -3.22
C TYR A 93 -15.76 0.69 -4.48
N PRO A 94 -15.24 0.42 -5.70
CA PRO A 94 -13.94 -0.17 -5.98
C PRO A 94 -12.76 0.80 -5.79
N TRP A 95 -11.60 0.25 -5.45
CA TRP A 95 -10.33 0.99 -5.62
C TRP A 95 -10.04 1.23 -7.09
N HIS A 96 -9.36 2.34 -7.36
CA HIS A 96 -8.85 2.71 -8.67
C HIS A 96 -7.38 3.03 -8.57
N ASP A 97 -6.59 2.55 -9.53
CA ASP A 97 -5.17 2.87 -9.58
C ASP A 97 -5.00 4.38 -9.80
N ASN A 98 -3.97 4.95 -9.19
CA ASN A 98 -3.58 6.34 -9.35
C ASN A 98 -2.08 6.49 -9.66
N TYR A 99 -1.36 5.38 -9.87
CA TYR A 99 -0.02 5.40 -10.44
C TYR A 99 -0.08 5.88 -11.91
N CYS A 100 0.90 6.68 -12.35
CA CYS A 100 0.89 7.35 -13.66
C CYS A 100 -0.23 8.38 -13.91
N GLU A 101 -1.00 8.78 -12.89
CA GLU A 101 -1.81 10.00 -13.01
C GLU A 101 -0.93 11.18 -13.43
N LYS A 102 -1.50 12.13 -14.19
CA LYS A 102 -0.79 13.30 -14.68
C LYS A 102 -0.13 14.05 -13.51
N ARG A 103 1.20 14.05 -13.54
CA ARG A 103 2.12 14.81 -12.69
C ARG A 103 3.35 15.17 -13.54
N PRO A 104 4.12 16.20 -13.18
CA PRO A 104 5.25 16.65 -13.99
C PRO A 104 6.49 15.74 -13.85
N TRP A 105 6.49 14.74 -12.96
CA TRP A 105 7.65 13.92 -12.64
C TRP A 105 8.00 12.92 -13.73
N GLY A 106 9.29 12.81 -14.06
CA GLY A 106 9.81 11.77 -14.97
C GLY A 106 9.55 10.37 -14.41
N MET A 107 8.84 9.56 -15.17
CA MET A 107 8.40 8.23 -14.82
C MET A 107 8.55 7.32 -16.04
N PRO A 108 9.71 6.68 -16.24
CA PRO A 108 10.01 5.92 -17.46
C PRO A 108 9.12 4.67 -17.61
N MET A 109 8.53 4.21 -16.51
CA MET A 109 7.54 3.14 -16.50
C MET A 109 6.15 3.64 -16.92
N CYS A 110 5.85 4.93 -16.88
CA CYS A 110 4.55 5.41 -17.30
C CYS A 110 4.45 5.49 -18.83
N PRO A 111 3.30 5.14 -19.44
CA PRO A 111 3.10 5.26 -20.89
C PRO A 111 3.35 6.67 -21.44
N SER A 112 3.14 7.71 -20.63
CA SER A 112 3.43 9.11 -20.95
C SER A 112 4.87 9.55 -20.67
N GLY A 113 5.73 8.68 -20.13
CA GLY A 113 7.07 9.02 -19.64
C GLY A 113 7.10 9.93 -18.40
N LYS A 114 5.93 10.40 -17.95
CA LYS A 114 5.73 11.22 -16.75
C LYS A 114 4.49 10.76 -15.99
N GLY A 115 4.46 10.98 -14.68
CA GLY A 115 3.27 10.71 -13.89
C GLY A 115 3.49 10.62 -12.39
N HIS A 116 2.46 10.16 -11.70
CA HIS A 116 2.47 9.93 -10.28
C HIS A 116 3.40 8.75 -9.91
N GLN A 117 4.28 8.96 -8.93
CA GLN A 117 5.41 8.08 -8.60
C GLN A 117 5.04 6.84 -7.78
N GLY A 118 3.82 6.79 -7.27
CA GLY A 118 3.38 5.77 -6.33
C GLY A 118 1.88 5.66 -6.33
N VAL A 119 1.34 5.29 -5.18
CA VAL A 119 -0.08 5.14 -4.96
C VAL A 119 -0.51 5.91 -3.72
N ASP A 120 -1.59 6.68 -3.84
CA ASP A 120 -2.19 7.39 -2.71
C ASP A 120 -3.25 6.50 -2.02
N ILE A 121 -3.17 6.41 -0.70
CA ILE A 121 -3.96 5.50 0.14
C ILE A 121 -4.59 6.29 1.29
N ARG A 122 -5.92 6.27 1.40
CA ARG A 122 -6.67 6.81 2.54
C ARG A 122 -6.85 5.74 3.61
N GLY A 123 -6.94 6.17 4.86
CA GLY A 123 -7.41 5.32 5.96
C GLY A 123 -8.93 5.11 5.90
N ALA A 124 -9.50 4.53 6.95
CA ALA A 124 -10.92 4.18 6.99
C ALA A 124 -11.86 5.40 6.97
N THR A 125 -11.39 6.55 7.46
CA THR A 125 -12.13 7.81 7.52
C THR A 125 -11.24 9.01 7.21
N CYS A 126 -11.85 10.19 7.05
CA CYS A 126 -11.15 11.46 6.81
C CYS A 126 -10.65 12.12 8.09
N GLU A 127 -9.90 11.38 8.92
CA GLU A 127 -9.38 11.88 10.19
C GLU A 127 -7.86 11.99 10.15
N ASP A 128 -7.35 13.17 10.46
CA ASP A 128 -5.91 13.44 10.54
C ASP A 128 -5.31 12.70 11.73
N LYS A 129 -4.12 12.11 11.56
CA LYS A 129 -3.34 11.48 12.63
C LYS A 129 -4.03 10.31 13.34
N LYS A 130 -4.96 9.63 12.67
CA LYS A 130 -5.70 8.50 13.24
C LYS A 130 -5.13 7.14 12.86
N TYR A 131 -4.73 6.97 11.61
CA TYR A 131 -4.36 5.67 11.06
C TYR A 131 -2.85 5.50 11.03
N HIS A 132 -2.34 4.34 11.48
CA HIS A 132 -0.91 4.05 11.42
C HIS A 132 -0.49 3.58 10.03
N ALA A 133 0.59 4.18 9.53
CA ALA A 133 1.43 3.58 8.51
C ALA A 133 2.45 2.65 9.18
N VAL A 134 2.66 1.47 8.60
CA VAL A 134 3.50 0.40 9.15
C VAL A 134 4.54 -0.07 8.14
N ALA A 135 5.65 -0.59 8.62
CA ALA A 135 6.71 -1.14 7.79
C ALA A 135 6.19 -2.32 6.97
N VAL A 136 6.21 -2.20 5.65
CA VAL A 136 5.75 -3.25 4.74
C VAL A 136 6.66 -4.48 4.70
N GLU A 137 7.88 -4.36 5.20
CA GLU A 137 8.91 -5.40 5.20
C GLU A 137 9.86 -5.19 6.39
N ASP A 138 10.54 -6.25 6.83
CA ASP A 138 11.72 -6.11 7.68
C ASP A 138 12.79 -5.28 6.95
N GLY A 139 13.46 -4.39 7.67
CA GLY A 139 14.48 -3.55 7.05
C GLY A 139 15.04 -2.48 7.96
N VAL A 140 15.60 -1.44 7.34
CA VAL A 140 16.21 -0.29 8.03
C VAL A 140 15.60 1.00 7.50
N ILE A 141 15.24 1.92 8.41
CA ILE A 141 14.86 3.28 8.02
C ILE A 141 16.11 4.01 7.51
N SER A 142 16.22 4.12 6.20
CA SER A 142 17.43 4.64 5.54
C SER A 142 17.44 6.17 5.46
N TYR A 143 16.27 6.79 5.45
CA TYR A 143 16.11 8.24 5.31
C TYR A 143 14.85 8.74 6.03
N ILE A 144 14.96 9.91 6.64
CA ILE A 144 13.84 10.72 7.13
C ILE A 144 14.11 12.14 6.62
N GLY A 145 13.21 12.62 5.76
CA GLY A 145 13.24 13.97 5.22
C GLY A 145 12.17 14.85 5.87
N LYS A 146 11.81 15.93 5.17
CA LYS A 146 10.82 16.89 5.65
C LYS A 146 9.38 16.35 5.68
N TYR A 147 9.05 15.49 4.74
CA TYR A 147 7.71 14.90 4.60
C TYR A 147 7.73 13.45 4.08
N SER A 148 8.90 12.82 4.05
CA SER A 148 9.07 11.42 3.61
C SER A 148 9.95 10.61 4.55
N VAL A 149 9.56 9.36 4.79
CA VAL A 149 10.37 8.33 5.45
C VAL A 149 10.69 7.27 4.40
N SER A 150 11.94 6.80 4.31
CA SER A 150 12.32 5.69 3.44
C SER A 150 12.77 4.47 4.23
N LEU A 151 12.15 3.32 3.96
CA LEU A 151 12.54 2.00 4.44
C LEU A 151 13.34 1.29 3.35
N ARG A 152 14.56 0.86 3.66
CA ARG A 152 15.29 -0.11 2.86
C ARG A 152 14.92 -1.51 3.36
N GLY A 153 14.11 -2.23 2.59
CA GLY A 153 13.69 -3.59 2.91
C GLY A 153 14.82 -4.61 2.74
N LYS A 154 14.70 -5.77 3.39
CA LYS A 154 15.69 -6.86 3.28
C LYS A 154 15.81 -7.41 1.86
N THR A 155 14.78 -7.32 1.01
CA THR A 155 14.88 -7.69 -0.41
C THR A 155 15.61 -6.65 -1.26
N GLY A 156 16.14 -5.57 -0.66
CA GLY A 156 16.82 -4.51 -1.41
C GLY A 156 15.88 -3.55 -2.14
N ARG A 157 14.58 -3.54 -1.85
CA ARG A 157 13.65 -2.50 -2.31
C ARG A 157 13.73 -1.27 -1.40
N THR A 158 13.39 -0.11 -1.93
CA THR A 158 13.26 1.12 -1.14
C THR A 158 11.81 1.57 -1.15
N TYR A 159 11.15 1.53 -0.01
CA TYR A 159 9.76 1.96 0.18
C TYR A 159 9.74 3.37 0.76
N ARG A 160 8.97 4.28 0.17
CA ARG A 160 8.79 5.63 0.75
C ARG A 160 7.37 5.80 1.25
N TYR A 161 7.27 6.41 2.43
CA TYR A 161 6.03 6.78 3.11
C TYR A 161 6.03 8.30 3.21
N LEU A 162 5.09 8.93 2.53
CA LEU A 162 4.94 10.37 2.50
C LEU A 162 3.71 10.81 3.29
N HIS A 163 3.67 12.07 3.68
CA HIS A 163 2.53 12.73 4.33
C HIS A 163 2.16 12.17 5.71
N LEU A 164 3.11 11.57 6.42
CA LEU A 164 2.93 11.20 7.82
C LEU A 164 2.93 12.43 8.75
N ASP A 165 2.52 12.28 10.01
CA ASP A 165 2.78 13.27 11.05
C ASP A 165 4.24 13.18 11.51
N PHE A 166 5.06 14.14 11.07
CA PHE A 166 6.49 14.13 11.36
C PHE A 166 6.82 14.53 12.80
N LYS A 167 5.88 15.17 13.52
CA LYS A 167 6.06 15.54 14.93
C LYS A 167 6.01 14.33 15.85
N THR A 168 5.35 13.25 15.43
CA THR A 168 5.10 12.05 16.26
C THR A 168 5.53 10.77 15.55
N LEU A 169 6.58 10.82 14.72
CA LEU A 169 7.14 9.61 14.11
C LEU A 169 7.56 8.62 15.19
N GLN A 170 7.30 7.34 14.93
CA GLN A 170 7.59 6.23 15.84
C GLN A 170 8.90 5.52 15.47
N VAL A 171 9.64 6.09 14.53
CA VAL A 171 10.92 5.57 14.07
C VAL A 171 11.96 6.69 13.89
N ARG A 172 13.23 6.30 13.89
CA ARG A 172 14.38 7.16 13.61
C ARG A 172 15.23 6.62 12.46
N ARG A 173 16.01 7.49 11.80
CA ARG A 173 16.97 7.08 10.78
C ARG A 173 17.98 6.08 11.38
N GLY A 174 18.32 5.04 10.62
CA GLY A 174 19.18 3.93 11.04
C GLY A 174 18.47 2.83 11.84
N GLN A 175 17.23 3.04 12.28
CA GLN A 175 16.49 2.03 13.04
C GLN A 175 16.16 0.81 12.20
N ARG A 176 16.46 -0.38 12.73
CA ARG A 176 15.92 -1.65 12.22
C ARG A 176 14.46 -1.77 12.61
N VAL A 177 13.62 -2.16 11.66
CA VAL A 177 12.18 -2.36 11.85
C VAL A 177 11.77 -3.74 11.39
N ARG A 178 10.72 -4.28 12.02
CA ARG A 178 10.06 -5.52 11.58
C ARG A 178 8.84 -5.19 10.72
N ARG A 179 8.49 -6.08 9.80
CA ARG A 179 7.24 -6.01 9.03
C ARG A 179 6.06 -5.87 9.99
N GLY A 180 5.23 -4.85 9.79
CA GLY A 180 4.10 -4.50 10.67
C GLY A 180 4.43 -3.51 11.77
N GLN A 181 5.70 -3.20 12.02
CA GLN A 181 6.06 -2.19 13.00
C GLN A 181 5.59 -0.81 12.56
N ARG A 182 4.92 -0.08 13.46
CA ARG A 182 4.43 1.28 13.21
C ARG A 182 5.59 2.24 12.90
N ILE A 183 5.40 3.03 11.84
CA ILE A 183 6.34 4.06 11.37
C ILE A 183 5.86 5.44 11.83
N GLY A 184 4.58 5.72 11.64
CA GLY A 184 3.98 7.00 12.00
C GLY A 184 2.51 7.05 11.64
N LEU A 185 1.86 8.15 11.99
CA LEU A 185 0.44 8.37 11.71
C LEU A 185 0.26 9.03 10.34
N VAL A 186 -0.74 8.59 9.57
CA VAL A 186 -1.13 9.21 8.31
C VAL A 186 -1.66 10.62 8.57
N SER A 187 -1.21 11.58 7.77
CA SER A 187 -1.55 12.98 7.91
C SER A 187 -1.60 13.66 6.55
N ASN A 188 -1.35 14.97 6.51
CA ASN A 188 -1.35 15.81 5.32
C ASN A 188 -0.05 16.62 5.17
N ASN A 189 1.02 16.21 5.85
CA ASN A 189 2.30 16.94 5.83
C ASN A 189 2.90 16.96 4.41
N PHE A 190 3.12 18.16 3.85
CA PHE A 190 3.86 18.34 2.60
C PHE A 190 5.07 19.27 2.78
N GLY A 191 5.65 19.23 3.98
CA GLY A 191 6.82 20.00 4.36
C GLY A 191 6.45 21.39 4.86
N ASN A 192 6.34 22.37 3.95
CA ASN A 192 5.93 23.73 4.33
C ASN A 192 4.43 23.98 4.16
N THR A 193 3.75 23.11 3.42
CA THR A 193 2.33 23.22 3.13
C THR A 193 1.61 21.94 3.55
N LYS A 194 0.28 21.95 3.44
CA LYS A 194 -0.56 20.78 3.66
C LYS A 194 -1.13 20.29 2.34
N THR A 195 -1.28 18.98 2.23
CA THR A 195 -2.01 18.31 1.15
C THR A 195 -3.33 17.72 1.68
N THR A 196 -3.91 16.75 1.00
CA THR A 196 -5.04 15.96 1.49
C THR A 196 -4.58 14.95 2.55
N ILE A 197 -5.47 14.46 3.42
CA ILE A 197 -5.11 13.44 4.41
C ILE A 197 -5.02 12.07 3.71
N HIS A 198 -3.81 11.56 3.52
CA HIS A 198 -3.54 10.27 2.89
C HIS A 198 -2.08 9.84 3.12
N LEU A 199 -1.80 8.55 2.93
CA LEU A 199 -0.45 8.04 2.74
C LEU A 199 -0.15 8.03 1.25
N HIS A 200 0.90 8.74 0.82
CA HIS A 200 1.52 8.44 -0.46
C HIS A 200 2.58 7.37 -0.26
N PHE A 201 2.44 6.26 -0.99
CA PHE A 201 3.31 5.09 -0.89
C PHE A 201 3.90 4.73 -2.24
N ASP A 202 5.23 4.71 -2.33
CA ASP A 202 5.94 4.35 -3.54
C ASP A 202 7.10 3.39 -3.26
N VAL A 203 7.53 2.70 -4.32
CA VAL A 203 8.61 1.72 -4.26
C VAL A 203 9.61 2.00 -5.36
N LYS A 204 10.88 2.12 -4.97
CA LYS A 204 12.00 2.12 -5.89
C LYS A 204 12.66 0.74 -5.93
N GLU A 205 12.84 0.25 -7.15
CA GLU A 205 13.54 -1.00 -7.44
C GLU A 205 14.49 -0.78 -8.63
N THR A 206 15.58 -1.54 -8.66
CA THR A 206 16.50 -1.54 -9.79
C THR A 206 16.00 -2.58 -10.79
N ILE A 207 15.52 -2.13 -11.95
CA ILE A 207 15.02 -2.99 -13.01
C ILE A 207 15.61 -2.54 -14.36
N VAL A 208 15.54 -3.42 -15.36
CA VAL A 208 15.90 -3.08 -16.73
C VAL A 208 14.72 -2.38 -17.39
N VAL A 209 14.93 -1.12 -17.79
CA VAL A 209 13.95 -0.34 -18.56
C VAL A 209 14.68 0.22 -19.78
N ASN A 210 14.13 -0.04 -20.96
CA ASN A 210 14.73 0.31 -22.26
C ASN A 210 16.16 -0.22 -22.44
N GLY A 211 16.44 -1.43 -21.95
CA GLY A 211 17.75 -2.07 -22.09
C GLY A 211 18.81 -1.65 -21.05
N TYR A 212 18.51 -0.68 -20.18
CA TYR A 212 19.45 -0.22 -19.14
C TYR A 212 18.94 -0.53 -17.74
N SER A 213 19.85 -0.97 -16.87
CA SER A 213 19.57 -1.12 -15.44
C SER A 213 19.44 0.24 -14.78
N GLN A 214 18.27 0.54 -14.25
CA GLN A 214 17.98 1.83 -13.60
C GLN A 214 17.10 1.66 -12.37
N LYS A 215 17.34 2.49 -11.36
CA LYS A 215 16.53 2.54 -10.14
C LYS A 215 15.32 3.44 -10.36
N VAL A 216 14.17 2.84 -10.61
CA VAL A 216 12.92 3.54 -10.98
C VAL A 216 11.84 3.30 -9.94
N PHE A 217 10.83 4.16 -9.96
CA PHE A 217 9.57 3.87 -9.29
C PHE A 217 8.82 2.80 -10.06
N VAL A 218 8.41 1.73 -9.37
CA VAL A 218 7.71 0.61 -9.99
C VAL A 218 6.20 0.69 -9.72
N PRO A 219 5.34 0.21 -10.65
CA PRO A 219 3.89 0.16 -10.46
C PRO A 219 3.53 -0.74 -9.27
N ILE A 220 3.05 -0.16 -8.18
CA ILE A 220 2.84 -0.92 -6.94
C ILE A 220 1.38 -1.32 -6.66
N TYR A 221 0.43 -0.84 -7.47
CA TYR A 221 -0.99 -1.08 -7.24
C TYR A 221 -1.35 -2.57 -7.15
N SER A 222 -0.88 -3.40 -8.08
CA SER A 222 -1.13 -4.85 -8.06
C SER A 222 -0.57 -5.53 -6.80
N SER A 223 0.62 -5.08 -6.34
CA SER A 223 1.24 -5.58 -5.11
C SER A 223 0.45 -5.15 -3.86
N LEU A 224 -0.13 -3.95 -3.87
CA LEU A 224 -0.98 -3.44 -2.79
C LEU A 224 -2.33 -4.16 -2.74
N VAL A 225 -2.94 -4.47 -3.89
CA VAL A 225 -4.16 -5.29 -3.96
C VAL A 225 -3.92 -6.66 -3.36
N ASP A 226 -2.82 -7.33 -3.74
CA ASP A 226 -2.41 -8.63 -3.20
C ASP A 226 -2.17 -8.57 -1.68
N ALA A 227 -1.42 -7.56 -1.21
CA ALA A 227 -1.18 -7.33 0.21
C ALA A 227 -2.45 -7.03 1.02
N TYR A 228 -3.39 -6.27 0.45
CA TYR A 228 -4.65 -5.95 1.11
C TYR A 228 -5.56 -7.16 1.24
N LYS A 229 -5.65 -8.02 0.20
CA LYS A 229 -6.37 -9.31 0.29
C LYS A 229 -5.84 -10.18 1.43
N ARG A 230 -4.52 -10.21 1.61
CA ARG A 230 -3.86 -10.88 2.72
C ARG A 230 -4.25 -10.29 4.08
N LEU A 231 -4.25 -8.95 4.20
CA LEU A 231 -4.70 -8.24 5.40
C LEU A 231 -6.15 -8.59 5.76
N LEU A 232 -7.06 -8.56 4.78
CA LEU A 232 -8.48 -8.88 4.99
C LEU A 232 -8.72 -10.31 5.49
N LYS A 233 -7.83 -11.25 5.13
CA LYS A 233 -7.84 -12.65 5.59
C LYS A 233 -7.24 -12.87 6.99
N GLY A 234 -6.73 -11.79 7.61
CA GLY A 234 -5.97 -11.85 8.87
C GLY A 234 -4.59 -12.48 8.71
N LYS A 235 -4.04 -12.49 7.48
CA LYS A 235 -2.67 -12.93 7.17
C LYS A 235 -1.92 -11.82 6.41
N PRO A 236 -1.86 -10.60 6.97
CA PRO A 236 -1.20 -9.46 6.34
C PRO A 236 0.30 -9.70 6.10
#